data_AF-A0A3B9DBR4-F1
#
_entry.id   AF-A0A3B9DBR4-F1
#
_cell.length_a   1.000
_cell.length_b   1.000
_cell.length_c   1.000
_cell.angle_alpha   90.00
_cell.angle_beta   90.00
_cell.angle_gamma   90.00
#
_symmetry.space_group_name_H-M   'P 1'
#
loop_
_entity.id
_entity.type
_entity.pdbx_description
1 polymer ?
#
loop_
_entity_poly.entity_id
_entity_poly.type
_entity_poly.pdbx_seq_one_letter_code
_entity_poly.pdbx_strand_id
1 'polypeptide(L)' 'MSINKLQQKIASRRVLAIISHPDAGKTTITEKLLLIGNLIQVAGTVKGKKS' A
#
# COMPACT_ATOMS: atom_id res chain seq x y z
N MET A 1 30.94 10.83 -8.21
CA MET A 1 29.97 11.59 -7.40
C MET A 1 29.13 10.57 -6.62
N SER A 2 29.38 10.40 -5.32
CA SER A 2 28.65 9.41 -4.54
C SER A 2 27.24 9.95 -4.34
N ILE A 3 26.27 9.38 -5.05
CA ILE A 3 24.86 9.72 -4.83
C ILE A 3 24.60 9.40 -3.37
N ASN A 4 24.27 10.43 -2.60
CA ASN A 4 24.14 10.35 -1.16
C ASN A 4 23.12 9.26 -0.82
N LYS A 5 23.56 8.16 -0.21
CA LYS A 5 22.75 6.96 0.09
C LYS A 5 21.44 7.32 0.81
N LEU A 6 21.45 8.40 1.58
CA LEU A 6 20.27 8.97 2.20
C LEU A 6 19.25 9.49 1.17
N GLN A 7 19.70 10.28 0.19
CA GLN A 7 18.85 10.84 -0.87
C GLN A 7 18.23 9.73 -1.73
N GLN A 8 18.98 8.67 -2.07
CA GLN A 8 18.44 7.52 -2.80
C GLN A 8 17.31 6.82 -2.02
N LYS A 9 17.49 6.59 -0.72
CA LYS A 9 16.45 6.01 0.14
C LYS A 9 15.23 6.91 0.26
N ILE A 10 15.41 8.23 0.27
CA ILE A 10 14.30 9.18 0.32
C ILE A 10 13.51 9.12 -1.00
N ALA A 11 14.21 9.17 -2.13
CA ALA A 11 13.59 9.19 -3.46
C ALA A 11 12.78 7.91 -3.79
N SER A 12 13.14 6.77 -3.22
CA SER A 12 12.44 5.50 -3.46
C SER A 12 11.13 5.33 -2.68
N ARG A 13 10.86 6.15 -1.65
CA ARG A 13 9.64 6.03 -0.85
C ARG A 13 8.41 6.57 -1.59
N ARG A 14 7.29 5.88 -1.40
CA ARG A 14 5.95 6.32 -1.83
C ARG A 14 5.01 6.17 -0.65
N VAL A 15 4.43 7.27 -0.18
CA VAL A 15 3.47 7.33 0.93
C VAL A 15 2.15 7.83 0.34
N LEU A 16 1.08 7.05 0.51
CA LEU A 16 -0.22 7.36 -0.07
C LEU A 16 -1.35 6.94 0.87
N ALA A 17 -2.51 7.54 0.68
CA ALA A 17 -3.76 7.17 1.33
C ALA A 17 -4.86 7.01 0.27
N ILE A 18 -5.78 6.07 0.50
CA ILE A 18 -6.96 5.86 -0.36
C ILE A 18 -8.17 6.43 0.39
N ILE A 19 -8.78 7.47 -0.16
CA ILE A 19 -10.01 8.08 0.34
C ILE A 19 -11.12 7.90 -0.69
N SER A 20 -12.30 7.49 -0.24
CA SER A 20 -13.45 7.31 -1.13
C SER A 20 -14.76 7.35 -0.34
N HIS A 21 -15.86 7.52 -1.06
CA HIS A 21 -17.20 7.29 -0.53
C HIS A 21 -17.37 5.83 -0.02
N PRO A 22 -18.31 5.56 0.92
CA PRO A 22 -18.74 4.20 1.25
C PRO A 22 -18.97 3.35 0.00
N ASP A 23 -18.59 2.07 0.08
CA ASP A 23 -18.76 1.06 -0.97
C ASP A 23 -18.07 1.28 -2.33
N ALA A 24 -17.31 2.37 -2.52
CA ALA A 24 -16.52 2.62 -3.73
C ALA A 24 -15.31 1.67 -3.93
N GLY A 25 -15.18 0.61 -3.12
CA GLY A 25 -14.16 -0.42 -3.32
C GLY A 25 -12.77 -0.11 -2.74
N LYS A 26 -12.62 0.86 -1.82
CA LYS A 26 -11.32 1.17 -1.16
C LYS A 26 -10.61 -0.06 -0.58
N THR A 27 -11.37 -0.99 -0.01
CA THR A 27 -10.85 -2.25 0.56
C THR A 27 -10.29 -3.15 -0.54
N THR A 28 -11.03 -3.31 -1.64
CA THR A 28 -10.65 -4.15 -2.79
C THR A 28 -9.38 -3.67 -3.47
N ILE A 29 -9.24 -2.36 -3.69
CA ILE A 29 -8.01 -1.81 -4.29
C ILE A 29 -6.82 -1.93 -3.33
N THR A 30 -7.04 -1.78 -2.02
CA THR A 30 -6.00 -1.98 -1.00
C THR A 30 -5.49 -3.43 -1.02
N GLU A 31 -6.38 -4.41 -1.12
CA GLU A 31 -6.00 -5.83 -1.20
C GLU A 31 -5.19 -6.15 -2.46
N LYS A 32 -5.59 -5.64 -3.62
CA LYS A 32 -4.84 -5.83 -4.87
C LYS A 32 -3.44 -5.21 -4.81
N LEU A 33 -3.31 -4.01 -4.25
CA LEU A 33 -2.01 -3.35 -4.07
C LEU A 33 -1.10 -4.16 -3.15
N LEU A 34 -1.63 -4.69 -2.04
CA LEU A 34 -0.87 -5.53 -1.11
C LEU A 34 -0.46 -6.86 -1.76
N LEU A 35 -1.34 -7.48 -2.56
CA LEU A 35 -1.01 -8.70 -3.31
C LEU A 35 0.13 -8.48 -4.32
N ILE A 36 0.05 -7.40 -5.10
CA ILE A 36 1.11 -7.02 -6.07
C ILE A 36 2.43 -6.69 -5.35
N GLY A 37 2.36 -6.13 -4.15
CA GLY A 37 3.52 -5.87 -3.30
C GLY A 37 4.10 -7.10 -2.58
N ASN A 38 3.63 -8.32 -2.89
CA ASN A 38 3.97 -9.56 -2.18
C ASN A 38 3.66 -9.52 -0.66
N LEU A 39 2.73 -8.68 -0.21
CA LEU A 39 2.30 -8.52 1.18
C LEU A 39 1.02 -9.33 1.47
N ILE A 40 1.02 -10.62 1.09
CA ILE A 40 -0.17 -11.49 1.09
C ILE A 40 -0.84 -11.59 2.47
N GLN A 41 -0.05 -11.74 3.55
CA GLN A 41 -0.54 -11.83 4.92
C GLN A 41 -1.35 -10.59 5.33
N VAL A 42 -0.88 -9.41 4.94
CA VAL A 42 -1.55 -8.14 5.24
C VAL A 42 -2.82 -7.98 4.40
N ALA A 43 -2.79 -8.41 3.13
CA ALA A 43 -3.96 -8.38 2.26
C ALA A 43 -5.13 -9.22 2.82
N GLY A 44 -4.84 -10.41 3.36
CA GLY A 44 -5.86 -11.28 3.97
C GLY A 44 -6.53 -10.69 5.21
N THR A 45 -5.77 -9.99 6.06
CA THR A 45 -6.32 -9.34 7.27
C THR A 45 -7.26 -8.17 6.94
N VAL A 46 -7.03 -7.46 5.83
CA VAL A 46 -7.89 -6.34 5.41
C VAL A 46 -9.31 -6.82 5.06
N LYS A 47 -9.43 -7.99 4.44
CA LYS A 47 -10.73 -8.62 4.14
C LYS A 47 -11.51 -9.01 5.40
N GLY A 48 -10.80 -9.55 6.41
CA GLY A 48 -11.39 -10.04 7.66
C GLY A 48 -11.92 -8.94 8.60
N LYS A 49 -11.59 -7.66 8.36
CA LYS A 49 -12.05 -6.52 9.17
C LYS A 49 -13.43 -5.97 8.79
N LYS A 50 -14.09 -6.54 7.77
CA LYS A 50 -15.42 -6.12 7.29
C LYS A 50 -16.59 -6.87 7.95
N SER A 51 -16.36 -7.59 9.04
CA SER A 51 -17.43 -8.13 9.89
C SER A 51 -18.04 -7.06 10.78
#